data_AF-A0AAW5CV77-F1
#
_entry.id   AF-A0AAW5CV77-F1
#
_cell.length_a   1.000
_cell.length_b   1.000
_cell.length_c   1.000
_cell.angle_alpha   90.00
_cell.angle_beta   90.00
_cell.angle_gamma   90.00
#
_symmetry.space_group_name_H-M   'P 1'
#
loop_
_entity.id
_entity.type
_entity.pdbx_description
1 polymer ?
#
loop_
_entity_poly.entity_id
_entity_poly.type
_entity_poly.pdbx_seq_one_letter_code
_entity_poly.pdbx_strand_id
1 'polypeptide(L)'
;MALGCRIRRNFERPSKELVEAFRGIPVANIDDNCGKIAAVDSSIFPLNPKARLLGTAFTVNAPAGDNLLFHKALDMAQPGDVIVLANKGSRIELSLSTTAVVSLLLSRIWQML
;
A
#
# COMPACT_ATOMS: atom_id res chain seq x y z
N MET A 1 8.97 18.66 -18.40
CA MET A 1 8.80 17.47 -19.27
C MET A 1 8.50 16.27 -18.37
N ALA A 2 7.29 15.69 -18.39
CA ALA A 2 6.99 14.51 -17.58
C ALA A 2 7.54 13.27 -18.28
N LEU A 3 8.48 12.56 -17.65
CA LEU A 3 9.11 11.35 -18.15
C LEU A 3 8.14 10.14 -18.08
N GLY A 4 7.08 10.12 -18.90
CA GLY A 4 6.23 8.95 -19.18
C GLY A 4 5.84 8.05 -18.00
N CYS A 5 5.59 6.76 -18.28
CA CYS A 5 5.43 5.72 -17.25
C CYS A 5 6.80 5.22 -16.80
N ARG A 6 7.11 5.32 -15.50
CA ARG A 6 8.39 4.87 -14.93
C ARG A 6 8.17 3.73 -13.95
N ILE A 7 8.89 2.63 -14.16
CA ILE A 7 8.86 1.46 -13.27
C ILE A 7 10.27 1.22 -12.73
N ARG A 8 10.42 1.31 -11.40
CA ARG A 8 11.64 0.86 -10.72
C ARG A 8 11.51 -0.64 -10.46
N ARG A 9 12.24 -1.46 -11.23
CA ARG A 9 12.13 -2.92 -11.17
C ARG A 9 12.66 -3.55 -9.88
N ASN A 10 13.65 -2.91 -9.26
CA ASN A 10 14.26 -3.42 -8.04
C ASN A 10 14.48 -2.30 -7.03
N PHE A 11 14.18 -2.60 -5.77
CA PHE A 11 14.41 -1.74 -4.61
C PHE A 11 14.76 -2.63 -3.43
N GLU A 12 15.55 -2.09 -2.51
CA GLU A 12 15.93 -2.79 -1.29
C GLU A 12 14.72 -2.87 -0.36
N ARG A 13 14.36 -4.10 0.02
CA ARG A 13 13.31 -4.35 1.02
C ARG A 13 13.99 -4.48 2.38
N PRO A 14 13.37 -3.96 3.46
CA PRO A 14 13.85 -4.21 4.81
C PRO A 14 13.84 -5.71 5.12
N SER A 15 14.67 -6.11 6.08
CA SER A 15 14.70 -7.51 6.52
C SER A 15 13.34 -7.93 7.08
N LYS A 16 12.97 -9.20 6.89
CA LYS A 16 11.68 -9.72 7.36
C LYS A 16 11.58 -9.64 8.87
N GLU A 17 12.69 -9.87 9.57
CA GLU A 17 12.79 -9.81 11.02
C GLU A 17 12.46 -8.40 11.53
N LEU A 18 12.92 -7.36 10.84
CA LEU A 18 12.60 -5.98 11.19
C LEU A 18 11.12 -5.67 10.98
N VAL A 19 10.54 -6.11 9.85
CA VAL A 19 9.10 -5.90 9.57
C VAL A 19 8.25 -6.63 10.62
N GLU A 20 8.58 -7.87 10.93
CA GLU A 20 7.87 -8.69 11.91
C GLU A 20 7.97 -8.14 13.34
N ALA A 21 9.04 -7.41 13.68
CA ALA A 21 9.16 -6.75 14.98
C ALA A 21 8.06 -5.71 15.25
N PHE A 22 7.39 -5.19 14.21
CA PHE A 22 6.26 -4.28 14.35
C PHE A 22 4.92 -4.99 14.57
N ARG A 23 4.88 -6.32 14.50
CA ARG A 23 3.64 -7.07 14.66
C ARG A 23 3.02 -6.86 16.05
N GLY A 24 1.76 -6.48 16.07
CA GLY A 24 0.99 -6.25 17.30
C GLY A 24 1.24 -4.89 17.97
N ILE A 25 2.18 -4.07 17.47
CA ILE A 25 2.39 -2.72 17.97
C ILE A 25 1.28 -1.80 17.43
N PRO A 26 0.58 -1.02 18.28
CA PRO A 26 -0.40 -0.04 17.82
C PRO A 26 0.24 1.04 16.95
N VAL A 27 -0.40 1.39 15.84
CA VAL A 27 0.08 2.43 14.90
C VAL A 27 0.27 3.79 15.58
N ALA A 28 -0.59 4.14 16.54
CA ALA A 28 -0.47 5.38 17.31
C ALA A 28 0.87 5.48 18.04
N ASN A 29 1.31 4.39 18.69
CA ASN A 29 2.58 4.35 19.39
C ASN A 29 3.77 4.49 18.42
N ILE A 30 3.65 3.94 17.21
CA ILE A 30 4.67 4.08 16.18
C ILE A 30 4.76 5.54 15.74
N ASP A 31 3.62 6.18 15.43
CA ASP A 31 3.58 7.57 14.99
C ASP A 31 4.07 8.55 16.07
N ASP A 32 3.73 8.32 17.34
CA ASP A 32 4.25 9.09 18.47
C ASP A 32 5.78 9.06 18.53
N ASN A 33 6.40 7.90 18.29
CA ASN A 33 7.86 7.76 18.22
C ASN A 33 8.45 8.32 16.91
N CYS A 34 7.64 8.44 15.86
CA CYS A 34 8.01 9.09 14.61
C CYS A 34 7.77 10.61 14.62
N GLY A 35 7.45 11.22 15.76
CA GLY A 35 7.23 12.67 15.87
C GLY A 35 5.87 13.14 15.35
N LYS A 36 4.90 12.24 15.21
CA LYS A 36 3.51 12.52 14.80
C LYS A 36 3.37 13.06 13.37
N ILE A 37 4.23 12.57 12.48
CA ILE A 37 4.30 12.99 11.07
C ILE A 37 4.26 11.80 10.09
N ALA A 38 4.16 10.56 10.59
CA ALA A 38 4.23 9.36 9.77
C ALA A 38 2.85 8.77 9.45
N ALA A 39 1.80 9.19 10.15
CA ALA A 39 0.43 8.78 9.89
C ALA A 39 -0.07 9.25 8.51
N VAL A 40 -0.94 8.45 7.91
CA VAL A 40 -1.70 8.81 6.70
C VAL A 40 -2.90 9.70 7.04
N ASP A 41 -3.46 10.36 6.04
CA ASP A 41 -4.68 11.15 6.17
C ASP A 41 -5.84 10.30 6.73
N SER A 42 -6.66 10.89 7.61
CA SER A 42 -7.76 10.20 8.29
C SER A 42 -8.87 9.71 7.36
N SER A 43 -8.91 10.17 6.11
CA SER A 43 -9.79 9.62 5.08
C SER A 43 -9.38 8.21 4.60
N ILE A 44 -8.17 7.75 4.91
CA ILE A 44 -7.72 6.39 4.65
C ILE A 44 -8.03 5.54 5.90
N PHE A 45 -9.04 4.68 5.78
CA PHE A 45 -9.46 3.78 6.86
C PHE A 45 -9.69 2.36 6.33
N PRO A 46 -9.55 1.33 7.19
CA PRO A 46 -9.75 -0.05 6.77
C PRO A 46 -11.23 -0.31 6.47
N LEU A 47 -11.51 -0.91 5.30
CA LEU A 47 -12.86 -1.37 4.96
C LEU A 47 -13.31 -2.53 5.85
N ASN A 48 -12.37 -3.37 6.32
CA ASN A 48 -12.61 -4.40 7.31
C ASN A 48 -11.99 -3.99 8.65
N PRO A 49 -12.79 -3.63 9.67
CA PRO A 49 -12.28 -3.18 10.97
C PRO A 49 -11.42 -4.21 11.71
N LYS A 50 -11.58 -5.50 11.39
CA LYS A 50 -10.79 -6.60 12.00
C LYS A 50 -9.48 -6.85 11.25
N ALA A 51 -9.35 -6.37 10.01
CA ALA A 51 -8.12 -6.55 9.26
C ALA A 51 -6.99 -5.73 9.90
N ARG A 52 -5.79 -6.33 9.91
CA ARG A 52 -4.53 -5.67 10.25
C ARG A 52 -3.58 -5.93 9.11
N LEU A 53 -2.83 -4.91 8.72
CA LEU A 53 -1.92 -4.96 7.60
C LEU A 53 -0.52 -4.61 8.08
N LEU A 54 0.46 -5.44 7.73
CA LEU A 54 1.87 -5.25 8.03
C LEU A 54 2.68 -5.75 6.84
N GLY A 55 3.62 -4.93 6.37
CA GLY A 55 4.49 -5.30 5.26
C GLY A 55 5.26 -4.12 4.69
N THR A 56 6.08 -4.40 3.67
CA THR A 56 6.93 -3.41 3.01
C THR A 56 6.11 -2.63 1.98
N ALA A 57 6.20 -1.29 1.99
CA ALA A 57 5.48 -0.47 1.03
C ALA A 57 5.98 -0.68 -0.41
N PHE A 58 5.09 -1.18 -1.29
CA PHE A 58 5.26 -1.17 -2.73
C PHE A 58 4.45 0.01 -3.30
N THR A 59 5.14 1.05 -3.75
CA THR A 59 4.49 2.31 -4.11
C THR A 59 4.08 2.36 -5.57
N VAL A 60 2.87 2.87 -5.82
CA VAL A 60 2.32 3.12 -7.16
C VAL A 60 1.80 4.54 -7.19
N ASN A 61 2.20 5.30 -8.20
CA ASN A 61 1.70 6.65 -8.43
C ASN A 61 1.12 6.72 -9.84
N ALA A 62 -0.19 6.89 -9.94
CA ALA A 62 -0.92 6.88 -11.19
C ALA A 62 -1.86 8.10 -11.27
N PRO A 63 -2.19 8.60 -12.46
CA PRO A 63 -3.28 9.56 -12.60
C PRO A 63 -4.63 8.89 -12.29
N ALA A 64 -5.63 9.70 -11.95
CA ALA A 64 -6.97 9.21 -11.68
C ALA A 64 -7.57 8.53 -12.93
N GLY A 65 -8.18 7.35 -12.74
CA GLY A 65 -8.78 6.57 -13.82
C GLY A 65 -7.78 5.70 -14.60
N ASP A 66 -6.48 5.74 -14.27
CA ASP A 66 -5.46 4.83 -14.80
C ASP A 66 -5.14 3.73 -13.79
N ASN A 67 -5.24 2.48 -14.23
CA ASN A 67 -4.94 1.29 -13.43
C ASN A 67 -3.81 0.43 -14.01
N LEU A 68 -3.14 0.84 -15.10
CA LEU A 68 -2.11 0.03 -15.76
C LEU A 68 -0.92 -0.24 -14.82
N LEU A 69 -0.45 0.79 -14.11
CA LEU A 69 0.64 0.64 -13.14
C LEU A 69 0.22 -0.17 -11.90
N PHE A 70 -1.07 -0.19 -11.57
CA PHE A 70 -1.58 -1.02 -10.47
C PHE A 70 -1.54 -2.51 -10.83
N HIS A 71 -2.00 -2.87 -12.04
CA HIS A 71 -1.85 -4.24 -12.54
C HIS A 71 -0.39 -4.67 -12.59
N LYS A 72 0.49 -3.78 -13.08
CA LYS A 72 1.92 -4.10 -13.11
C LYS A 72 2.53 -4.25 -11.73
N ALA A 73 2.06 -3.49 -10.74
CA ALA A 73 2.49 -3.62 -9.36
C ALA A 73 2.08 -4.98 -8.78
N LEU A 74 0.88 -5.49 -9.08
CA LEU A 74 0.44 -6.82 -8.65
C LEU A 74 1.35 -7.93 -9.20
N ASP A 75 1.78 -7.83 -10.46
CA ASP A 75 2.71 -8.81 -11.06
C ASP A 75 4.11 -8.79 -10.43
N MET A 76 4.51 -7.64 -9.86
CA MET A 76 5.86 -7.41 -9.32
C MET A 76 5.93 -7.53 -7.80
N ALA A 77 4.79 -7.47 -7.12
CA ALA A 77 4.70 -7.57 -5.68
C ALA A 77 5.19 -8.93 -5.20
N GLN A 78 5.94 -8.93 -4.11
CA GLN A 78 6.41 -10.13 -3.45
C GLN A 78 5.61 -10.40 -2.18
N PRO A 79 5.55 -11.66 -1.68
CA PRO A 79 4.93 -11.94 -0.40
C PRO A 79 5.51 -11.07 0.72
N GLY A 80 4.64 -10.37 1.45
CA GLY A 80 5.02 -9.40 2.48
C GLY A 80 5.04 -7.94 2.01
N ASP A 81 4.83 -7.67 0.71
CA ASP A 81 4.63 -6.32 0.21
C ASP A 81 3.19 -5.82 0.46
N VAL A 82 3.06 -4.52 0.72
CA VAL A 82 1.80 -3.78 0.86
C VAL A 82 1.74 -2.74 -0.25
N ILE A 83 0.76 -2.84 -1.14
CA ILE A 83 0.62 -1.90 -2.24
C ILE A 83 0.03 -0.57 -1.71
N VAL A 84 0.79 0.50 -1.91
CA VAL A 84 0.40 1.87 -1.57
C VAL A 84 0.19 2.65 -2.87
N LEU A 85 -1.07 2.93 -3.20
CA LEU A 85 -1.45 3.63 -4.42
C LEU A 85 -1.74 5.11 -4.11
N ALA A 86 -1.12 6.02 -4.87
CA ALA A 86 -1.38 7.44 -4.85
C ALA A 86 -1.97 7.90 -6.19
N ASN A 87 -3.12 8.58 -6.15
CA ASN A 87 -3.84 9.09 -7.33
C ASN A 87 -3.86 10.63 -7.42
N LYS A 88 -2.74 11.28 -7.06
CA LYS A 88 -2.59 12.77 -7.09
C LYS A 88 -3.74 13.55 -6.40
N GLY A 89 -4.30 13.00 -5.31
CA GLY A 89 -5.38 13.66 -4.55
C GLY A 89 -6.78 13.58 -5.17
N SER A 90 -6.95 12.79 -6.23
CA SER A 90 -8.27 12.56 -6.83
C SER A 90 -9.16 11.71 -5.93
N ARG A 91 -10.42 12.14 -5.76
CA ARG A 91 -11.49 11.42 -5.05
C ARG A 91 -12.46 10.70 -5.98
N ILE A 92 -12.14 10.61 -7.26
CA ILE A 92 -13.06 10.05 -8.27
C ILE A 92 -13.23 8.54 -7.99
N GLU A 93 -14.48 8.10 -7.74
CA GLU A 93 -14.86 6.71 -7.42
C GLU A 93 -14.50 5.68 -8.51
N LEU A 94 -14.26 6.14 -9.75
CA LEU A 94 -13.81 5.33 -10.88
C LEU A 94 -12.30 5.05 -10.88
N SER A 95 -11.53 5.79 -10.09
CA SER A 95 -10.15 5.40 -9.78
C SER A 95 -10.23 4.40 -8.65
N LEU A 96 -9.57 3.24 -8.77
CA LEU A 96 -9.42 2.25 -7.69
C LEU A 96 -9.22 2.98 -6.38
N SER A 97 -10.30 3.12 -5.61
CA SER A 97 -10.35 4.06 -4.52
C SER A 97 -9.27 3.66 -3.54
N THR A 98 -8.57 4.63 -2.98
CA THR A 98 -7.44 4.43 -2.07
C THR A 98 -7.81 3.53 -0.87
N THR A 99 -9.10 3.32 -0.64
CA THR A 99 -9.73 2.40 0.31
C THR A 99 -9.84 0.93 -0.17
N ALA A 100 -9.90 0.64 -1.48
CA ALA A 100 -10.14 -0.70 -2.02
C ALA A 100 -8.89 -1.60 -2.11
N VAL A 101 -7.67 -1.02 -2.13
CA VAL A 101 -6.44 -1.80 -2.35
C VAL A 101 -6.11 -2.74 -1.18
N VAL A 102 -6.56 -2.44 0.05
CA VAL A 102 -6.36 -3.33 1.21
C VAL A 102 -7.29 -4.55 1.16
N SER A 103 -8.46 -4.46 0.52
CA SER A 103 -9.46 -5.55 0.51
C SER A 103 -9.20 -6.60 -0.58
N LEU A 104 -8.80 -6.18 -1.79
CA LEU A 104 -8.59 -7.11 -2.91
C LEU A 104 -7.36 -8.03 -2.72
N LEU A 105 -6.38 -7.60 -1.92
CA LEU A 105 -5.20 -8.40 -1.56
C LEU A 105 -5.56 -9.64 -0.73
N LEU A 106 -6.63 -9.57 0.08
CA LEU A 106 -7.08 -10.72 0.89
C LEU A 106 -7.76 -11.80 0.04
N SER A 107 -8.39 -11.47 -1.10
CA SER A 107 -9.13 -12.48 -1.87
C SER A 107 -8.25 -13.36 -2.75
N ARG A 108 -7.11 -12.85 -3.26
CA ARG A 108 -6.19 -13.66 -4.10
C ARG A 108 -5.19 -14.48 -3.30
N ILE A 109 -4.79 -14.04 -2.11
CA ILE A 109 -3.88 -14.82 -1.25
C ILE A 109 -4.58 -16.11 -0.75
N TRP A 110 -5.89 -16.08 -0.54
CA TRP A 110 -6.70 -17.25 -0.17
C TRP A 110 -6.99 -18.21 -1.33
N GLN A 111 -6.71 -17.85 -2.59
CA GLN A 111 -6.80 -18.78 -3.72
C GLN A 111 -5.45 -19.45 -4.06
N MET A 112 -4.39 -19.07 -3.36
CA MET A 112 -3.04 -19.63 -3.53
C MET A 112 -2.57 -20.43 -2.30
N LEU A 113 -3.45 -20.62 -1.31
CA LEU A 113 -3.34 -21.55 -0.18
C LEU A 113 -4.48 -22.56 -0.30
#